data_AF-A0A7C3ADD3-F1
#
_entry.id   AF-A0A7C3ADD3-F1
#
_cell.length_a   1.000
_cell.length_b   1.000
_cell.length_c   1.000
_cell.angle_alpha   90.00
_cell.angle_beta   90.00
_cell.angle_gamma   90.00
#
_symmetry.space_group_name_H-M   'P 1'
#
loop_
_entity.id
_entity.type
_entity.pdbx_description
1 polymer ?
#
loop_
_entity_poly.entity_id
_entity_poly.type
_entity_poly.pdbx_seq_one_letter_code
_entity_poly.pdbx_strand_id
1 'polypeptide(L)'
;MKAIVYTKYGPPDVLELKEVVKPIPKDNEILVRINATTVNAGDVKMRSFTVPPLFWFAGRMALGWTKPKRNILGMALSGEVRSVIDRSYPLEQISEAHSYAEQGHAKGKVVITL
;
A
#
# COMPACT_ATOMS: atom_id res chain seq x y z
N MET A 1 -6.56 8.81 -1.96
CA MET A 1 -5.18 9.04 -2.41
C MET A 1 -5.13 8.61 -3.85
N LYS A 2 -4.41 9.33 -4.70
CA LYS A 2 -4.29 8.98 -6.12
C LYS A 2 -3.31 7.83 -6.30
N ALA A 3 -3.68 6.87 -7.13
CA ALA A 3 -2.82 5.77 -7.53
C ALA A 3 -3.08 5.39 -9.00
N ILE A 4 -2.05 4.87 -9.67
CA ILE A 4 -2.22 4.21 -10.96
C ILE A 4 -2.63 2.76 -10.70
N VAL A 5 -3.77 2.38 -11.26
CA VAL A 5 -4.41 1.09 -11.04
C VAL A 5 -4.60 0.38 -12.37
N TYR A 6 -4.45 -0.95 -12.38
CA TYR A 6 -4.86 -1.79 -13.50
C TYR A 6 -5.68 -2.98 -12.98
N THR A 7 -6.74 -3.35 -13.69
CA THR A 7 -7.65 -4.44 -13.28
C THR A 7 -7.68 -5.61 -14.26
N LYS A 8 -6.95 -5.48 -15.37
CA LYS A 8 -6.81 -6.46 -16.44
C LYS A 8 -5.37 -6.43 -16.94
N TYR A 9 -4.85 -7.57 -17.35
CA TYR A 9 -3.56 -7.63 -18.03
C TYR A 9 -3.68 -7.05 -19.45
N GLY A 10 -2.62 -6.43 -19.96
CA GLY A 10 -2.66 -5.89 -21.32
C GLY A 10 -1.52 -4.92 -21.69
N PRO A 11 -1.72 -4.04 -22.70
CA PRO A 11 -0.81 -2.95 -23.05
C PRO A 11 -0.86 -1.81 -22.02
N PRO A 12 0.01 -0.77 -22.11
CA PRO A 12 0.06 0.32 -21.11
C PRO A 12 -1.28 1.02 -20.86
N ASP A 13 -2.18 1.04 -21.85
CA ASP A 13 -3.50 1.68 -21.78
C ASP A 13 -4.45 1.10 -20.73
N VAL A 14 -4.14 -0.07 -20.17
CA VAL A 14 -4.91 -0.64 -19.04
C VAL A 14 -4.66 0.08 -17.72
N LEU A 15 -3.70 1.01 -17.67
CA LEU A 15 -3.37 1.81 -16.49
C LEU A 15 -4.30 3.02 -16.39
N GLU A 16 -4.99 3.11 -15.26
CA GLU A 16 -5.98 4.15 -14.99
C GLU A 16 -5.62 4.90 -13.70
N LEU A 17 -5.66 6.23 -13.73
CA LEU A 17 -5.55 7.04 -12.52
C LEU A 17 -6.85 6.96 -11.72
N LYS A 18 -6.78 6.47 -10.48
CA LYS A 18 -7.93 6.36 -9.58
C LYS A 18 -7.65 6.95 -8.22
N GLU A 19 -8.70 7.48 -7.60
CA GLU A 19 -8.71 7.71 -6.16
C GLU A 19 -8.95 6.39 -5.44
N VAL A 20 -8.06 6.05 -4.51
CA VAL A 20 -8.14 4.85 -3.68
C VAL A 20 -8.04 5.21 -2.20
N VAL A 21 -8.52 4.32 -1.34
CA VAL A 21 -8.42 4.51 0.11
C VAL A 21 -6.95 4.58 0.52
N LYS A 22 -6.63 5.52 1.40
CA LYS A 22 -5.28 5.64 1.97
C LYS A 22 -5.01 4.41 2.84
N PRO A 23 -3.90 3.67 2.62
CA PRO A 23 -3.60 2.49 3.42
C PRO A 23 -3.31 2.89 4.88
N ILE A 24 -3.71 2.02 5.81
CA ILE A 24 -3.36 2.09 7.22
C ILE A 24 -2.25 1.07 7.45
N PRO A 25 -1.05 1.50 7.88
CA PRO A 25 0.07 0.58 8.09
C PRO A 25 -0.22 -0.38 9.26
N LYS A 26 0.30 -1.61 9.15
CA LYS A 26 0.33 -2.60 10.25
C LYS A 26 1.47 -2.33 11.23
N ASP A 27 1.55 -3.16 12.28
CA ASP A 27 2.60 -3.14 13.31
C ASP A 27 4.04 -3.00 12.78
N ASN A 28 4.34 -3.68 11.68
CA ASN A 28 5.69 -3.77 11.11
C ASN A 28 5.84 -2.96 9.82
N GLU A 29 4.95 -2.01 9.57
CA GLU A 29 4.91 -1.20 8.37
C GLU A 29 4.92 0.29 8.73
N ILE A 30 5.47 1.10 7.83
CA ILE A 30 5.41 2.56 7.92
C ILE A 30 4.65 3.11 6.73
N LEU A 31 3.97 4.24 6.94
CA LEU A 31 3.33 4.97 5.87
C LEU A 31 4.31 5.97 5.27
N VAL A 32 4.51 5.91 3.96
CA VAL A 32 5.37 6.85 3.22
C VAL A 32 4.53 7.69 2.28
N ARG A 33 4.71 9.02 2.31
CA ARG A 33 4.24 9.91 1.26
C ARG A 33 5.22 9.83 0.10
N ILE A 34 4.82 9.19 -0.98
CA ILE A 34 5.66 9.01 -2.17
C ILE A 34 5.81 10.34 -2.90
N ASN A 35 7.04 10.74 -3.18
CA ASN A 35 7.39 11.89 -4.03
C ASN A 35 7.77 11.42 -5.44
N ALA A 36 8.46 10.27 -5.55
CA ALA A 36 8.86 9.66 -6.81
C ALA A 36 8.88 8.13 -6.70
N THR A 37 8.73 7.45 -7.83
CA THR A 37 8.84 5.99 -7.98
C THR A 37 9.42 5.67 -9.35
N THR A 38 9.93 4.45 -9.53
CA THR A 38 10.55 4.02 -10.79
C THR A 38 9.56 3.27 -11.67
N VAL A 39 9.80 3.30 -12.98
CA VAL A 39 9.13 2.41 -13.93
C VAL A 39 10.11 1.30 -14.29
N ASN A 40 9.86 0.08 -13.79
CA ASN A 40 10.77 -1.04 -14.01
C ASN A 40 10.21 -2.05 -15.02
N ALA A 41 11.11 -2.79 -15.68
CA ALA A 41 10.72 -3.89 -16.57
C ALA A 41 9.89 -4.97 -15.84
N GLY A 42 10.08 -5.11 -14.52
CA GLY A 42 9.26 -5.97 -13.66
C GLY A 42 7.79 -5.55 -13.64
N ASP A 43 7.52 -4.25 -13.46
CA ASP A 43 6.15 -3.70 -13.49
C ASP A 43 5.51 -3.92 -14.86
N VAL A 44 6.27 -3.72 -15.94
CA VAL A 44 5.82 -3.98 -17.31
C VAL A 44 5.40 -5.44 -17.48
N LYS A 45 6.25 -6.40 -17.09
CA LYS A 45 5.96 -7.83 -17.22
C LYS A 45 4.78 -8.28 -16.37
N MET A 46 4.64 -7.75 -15.14
CA MET A 46 3.49 -8.02 -14.27
C MET A 46 2.19 -7.44 -14.84
N ARG A 47 2.26 -6.26 -15.44
CA ARG A 47 1.12 -5.58 -16.09
C ARG A 47 0.68 -6.30 -17.37
N SER A 48 1.62 -6.67 -18.24
CA SER A 48 1.34 -7.34 -19.52
C SER A 48 1.13 -8.84 -19.40
N PHE A 49 1.42 -9.44 -18.23
CA PHE A 49 1.48 -10.88 -18.03
C PHE A 49 2.45 -11.58 -19.01
N THR A 50 3.63 -10.99 -19.21
CA THR A 50 4.65 -11.57 -20.08
C THR A 50 5.49 -12.58 -19.30
N VAL A 51 5.00 -13.82 -19.25
CA VAL A 51 5.68 -14.97 -18.64
C VAL A 51 6.05 -16.00 -19.71
N PRO A 52 7.19 -16.71 -19.60
CA PRO A 52 7.52 -17.77 -20.54
C PRO A 52 6.44 -18.86 -20.57
N PRO A 53 6.11 -19.46 -21.73
CA PRO A 53 5.04 -20.45 -21.85
C PRO A 53 5.19 -21.62 -20.87
N LEU A 54 6.43 -22.08 -20.63
CA LEU A 54 6.73 -23.15 -19.67
C LEU A 54 6.27 -22.83 -18.24
N PHE A 55 6.29 -21.56 -17.86
CA PHE A 55 5.91 -21.09 -16.53
C PHE A 55 4.51 -20.45 -16.50
N TRP A 56 3.71 -20.60 -17.56
CA TRP A 56 2.43 -19.91 -17.69
C TRP A 56 1.47 -20.24 -16.53
N PHE A 57 1.31 -21.52 -16.21
CA PHE A 57 0.41 -21.96 -15.14
C PHE A 57 0.89 -21.45 -13.76
N ALA A 58 2.19 -21.54 -13.50
CA ALA A 58 2.79 -20.99 -12.28
C ALA A 58 2.61 -19.46 -12.20
N GLY A 59 2.77 -18.76 -13.32
CA GLY A 59 2.52 -17.32 -13.43
C GLY A 59 1.09 -16.95 -13.08
N ARG A 60 0.09 -17.71 -13.56
CA ARG A 60 -1.33 -17.48 -13.22
C ARG A 60 -1.62 -17.71 -11.74
N MET A 61 -1.00 -18.72 -11.13
CA MET A 61 -1.12 -18.98 -9.70
C MET A 61 -0.50 -17.85 -8.85
N ALA A 62 0.64 -17.31 -9.27
CA ALA A 62 1.36 -16.27 -8.52
C ALA A 62 0.74 -14.87 -8.71
N LEU A 63 0.44 -14.48 -9.95
CA LEU A 63 0.05 -13.11 -10.30
C LEU A 63 -1.47 -12.91 -10.40
N GLY A 64 -2.25 -13.99 -10.49
CA GLY A 64 -3.71 -13.96 -10.64
C GLY A 64 -4.21 -14.71 -11.89
N TRP A 65 -5.33 -15.40 -11.75
CA TRP A 65 -5.81 -16.34 -12.79
C TRP A 65 -6.41 -15.65 -14.01
N THR A 66 -7.27 -14.66 -13.82
CA THR A 66 -7.91 -13.90 -14.92
C THR A 66 -7.63 -12.41 -14.84
N LYS A 67 -7.32 -11.93 -13.64
CA LYS A 67 -7.04 -10.53 -13.32
C LYS A 67 -5.85 -10.48 -12.37
N PRO A 68 -5.12 -9.35 -12.35
CA PRO A 68 -4.06 -9.13 -11.39
C PRO A 68 -4.54 -9.35 -9.96
N LYS A 69 -3.74 -10.06 -9.16
CA LYS A 69 -3.97 -10.21 -7.71
C LYS A 69 -3.65 -8.91 -6.97
N ARG A 70 -2.73 -8.11 -7.49
CA ARG A 70 -2.37 -6.76 -7.01
C ARG A 70 -2.65 -5.76 -8.13
N ASN A 71 -3.45 -4.74 -7.82
CA ASN A 71 -3.91 -3.79 -8.82
C ASN A 71 -3.08 -2.49 -8.86
N ILE A 72 -2.15 -2.31 -7.93
CA ILE A 72 -1.21 -1.18 -7.87
C ILE A 72 0.20 -1.76 -7.92
N LEU A 73 1.01 -1.25 -8.84
CA LEU A 73 2.40 -1.67 -9.06
C LEU A 73 3.39 -0.71 -8.39
N GLY A 74 4.68 -1.03 -8.47
CA GLY A 74 5.75 -0.27 -7.85
C GLY A 74 6.65 -1.17 -7.00
N MET A 75 7.95 -1.14 -7.29
CA MET A 75 8.96 -1.92 -6.56
C MET A 75 9.94 -1.04 -5.78
N ALA A 76 10.13 0.21 -6.20
CA ALA A 76 11.02 1.16 -5.57
C ALA A 76 10.36 2.53 -5.47
N LEU A 77 10.63 3.27 -4.41
CA LEU A 77 10.06 4.58 -4.15
C LEU A 77 11.05 5.49 -3.43
N SER A 78 10.81 6.79 -3.51
CA SER A 78 11.46 7.81 -2.69
C SER A 78 10.38 8.75 -2.13
N GLY A 79 10.50 9.09 -0.86
CA GLY A 79 9.55 9.98 -0.20
C GLY A 79 9.78 10.11 1.29
N GLU A 80 8.81 10.74 1.95
CA GLU A 80 8.86 11.08 3.37
C GLU A 80 8.05 10.10 4.21
N VAL A 81 8.59 9.66 5.34
CA VAL A 81 7.82 8.93 6.35
C VAL A 81 6.74 9.86 6.90
N ARG A 82 5.48 9.43 6.80
CA ARG A 82 4.34 10.14 7.39
C ARG A 82 4.02 9.54 8.75
N SER A 83 3.92 10.40 9.75
CA SER A 83 3.33 10.00 11.02
C SER A 83 1.91 9.49 10.78
N VAL A 84 1.61 8.35 11.39
CA VAL A 84 0.26 7.83 11.48
C VAL A 84 -0.29 8.06 12.87
N ILE A 85 -1.59 8.29 12.95
CA ILE A 85 -2.31 8.24 14.22
C ILE A 85 -2.54 6.77 14.50
N ASP A 86 -2.07 6.32 15.64
CA ASP A 86 -2.22 4.94 16.07
C ASP A 86 -3.60 4.74 16.72
N ARG A 87 -3.93 5.64 17.65
CA ARG A 87 -5.21 5.63 18.33
C ARG A 87 -5.67 7.05 18.68
N SER A 88 -6.98 7.21 18.72
CA SER A 88 -7.64 8.44 19.14
C SER A 88 -8.48 8.15 20.37
N TYR A 89 -8.39 9.01 21.38
CA TYR A 89 -9.20 8.95 22.60
C TYR A 89 -9.92 10.29 22.81
N PRO A 90 -11.19 10.30 23.23
CA PRO A 90 -11.85 11.53 23.67
C PRO A 90 -11.19 12.08 24.95
N LEU A 91 -11.32 13.38 25.19
CA LEU A 91 -10.64 14.08 26.29
C LEU A 91 -10.93 13.46 27.67
N GLU A 92 -12.13 12.91 27.86
CA GLU A 92 -12.56 12.23 29.08
C GLU A 92 -11.78 10.94 29.35
N GLN A 93 -11.16 10.34 28.31
CA GLN A 93 -10.37 9.10 28.37
C GLN A 93 -8.85 9.35 28.40
N ILE A 94 -8.43 10.49 28.95
CA ILE A 94 -7.01 10.87 29.00
C ILE A 94 -6.16 9.87 29.79
N SER A 95 -6.74 9.24 30.82
CA SER A 95 -6.04 8.24 31.63
C SER A 95 -5.71 6.99 30.80
N GLU A 96 -6.68 6.47 30.05
CA GLU A 96 -6.52 5.31 29.17
C GLU A 96 -5.54 5.59 28.03
N ALA A 97 -5.55 6.81 27.49
CA ALA A 97 -4.58 7.24 26.48
C ALA A 97 -3.15 7.18 27.02
N HIS A 98 -2.91 7.65 28.25
CA HIS A 98 -1.60 7.56 28.91
C HIS A 98 -1.20 6.12 29.21
N SER A 99 -2.10 5.31 29.78
CA SER A 99 -1.82 3.90 30.06
C SER A 99 -1.48 3.10 28.79
N TYR A 100 -2.08 3.45 27.64
CA TYR A 100 -1.72 2.86 26.36
C TYR A 100 -0.33 3.31 25.88
N ALA A 101 -0.02 4.60 25.99
CA ALA A 101 1.28 5.14 25.59
C ALA A 101 2.43 4.58 26.45
N GLU A 102 2.23 4.39 27.74
CA GLU A 102 3.22 3.83 28.68
C GLU A 102 3.64 2.40 28.35
N GLN A 103 2.80 1.64 27.63
CA GLN A 103 3.15 0.28 27.19
C GLN A 103 4.26 0.27 26.13
N GLY A 104 4.60 1.42 25.54
CA GLY A 104 5.69 1.53 24.56
C GLY A 104 5.41 0.90 23.19
N HIS A 105 4.19 0.40 22.95
CA HIS A 105 3.79 -0.28 21.72
C HIS A 105 3.03 0.63 20.73
N ALA A 106 3.07 1.95 20.94
CA ALA A 106 2.36 2.88 20.07
C ALA A 106 3.01 2.91 18.67
N LYS A 107 2.23 2.57 17.64
CA LYS A 107 2.66 2.50 16.21
C LYS A 107 2.75 3.87 15.54
N GLY A 108 2.42 4.91 16.29
CA GLY A 108 2.18 6.25 15.79
C GLY A 108 1.81 7.20 16.92
N LYS A 109 1.26 8.35 16.56
CA LYS A 109 0.79 9.32 17.55
C LYS A 109 -0.52 8.81 18.16
N VAL A 110 -0.56 8.74 19.47
CA VAL A 110 -1.80 8.69 20.24
C VAL A 110 -2.32 10.13 20.30
N VAL A 111 -3.55 10.37 19.86
CA VAL A 111 -4.13 11.71 19.80
C VAL A 111 -5.36 11.80 20.70
N ILE A 112 -5.61 13.00 21.21
CA ILE A 112 -6.78 13.31 22.00
C ILE A 112 -7.75 14.13 21.16
N THR A 113 -9.03 13.76 21.16
CA THR A 113 -10.12 14.51 20.52
C THR A 113 -10.89 15.32 21.57
N LEU A 114 -11.19 16.58 21.23
CA LEU A 114 -11.96 17.54 22.03
C LEU A 114 -13.43 17.52 21.65
#